data_AF-A0A257VVQ3-F1
#
_entry.id   AF-A0A257VVQ3-F1
#
_cell.length_a   1.000
_cell.length_b   1.000
_cell.length_c   1.000
_cell.angle_alpha   90.00
_cell.angle_beta   90.00
_cell.angle_gamma   90.00
#
_symmetry.space_group_name_H-M   'P 1'
#
loop_
_entity.id
_entity.type
_entity.pdbx_description
1 polymer ?
#
loop_
_entity_poly.entity_id
_entity_poly.type
_entity_poly.pdbx_seq_one_letter_code
_entity_poly.pdbx_strand_id
1 'polypeptide(L)'
;VLMEGERVHALTSGFLNKHTWLCVCTNRRLLFLDRGMFWGLRQIQMNLDRVQAIDSRFTIFFGSFRVWDGASAFEINLVPKSSLTAFVRTVQTAMDFYKRQMVHDIVDRAGTVKPTATPALPTPSAGTHDTSWVTELEKLSHMREAGHLSEAEYAAAKAKILASK
;
A
#
# COMPACT_ATOMS: atom_id res chain seq x y z
N VAL A 1 3.61 17.11 -14.93
CA VAL A 1 4.92 16.41 -14.96
C VAL A 1 4.79 15.15 -14.11
N LEU A 2 5.21 14.01 -14.63
CA LEU A 2 5.19 12.71 -13.93
C LEU A 2 6.47 12.55 -13.10
N MET A 3 6.38 11.84 -11.99
CA MET A 3 7.53 11.51 -11.14
C MET A 3 8.29 10.29 -11.66
N GLU A 4 9.51 10.08 -11.15
CA GLU A 4 10.32 8.89 -11.41
C GLU A 4 9.50 7.62 -11.11
N GLY A 5 9.41 6.71 -12.09
CA GLY A 5 8.63 5.47 -11.95
C GLY A 5 7.10 5.63 -11.99
N GLU A 6 6.57 6.84 -12.15
CA GLU A 6 5.13 7.08 -12.31
C GLU A 6 4.71 6.71 -13.74
N ARG A 7 3.81 5.73 -13.88
CA ARG A 7 3.32 5.23 -15.16
C ARG A 7 1.84 5.55 -15.32
N VAL A 8 1.47 6.01 -16.51
CA VAL A 8 0.07 6.24 -16.89
C VAL A 8 -0.58 4.91 -17.23
N HIS A 9 -1.73 4.64 -16.62
CA HIS A 9 -2.53 3.44 -16.89
C HIS A 9 -3.72 3.73 -17.80
N ALA A 10 -4.37 4.88 -17.63
CA ALA A 10 -5.47 5.30 -18.48
C ALA A 10 -5.55 6.83 -18.56
N LEU A 11 -6.15 7.30 -19.66
CA LEU A 11 -6.46 8.71 -19.86
C LEU A 11 -7.84 8.84 -20.49
N THR A 12 -8.55 9.90 -20.14
CA THR A 12 -9.82 10.29 -20.75
C THR A 12 -9.97 11.80 -20.69
N SER A 13 -10.93 12.36 -21.41
CA SER A 13 -11.25 13.78 -21.38
C SER A 13 -12.73 13.99 -21.05
N GLY A 14 -13.03 15.06 -20.35
CA GLY A 14 -14.40 15.48 -20.09
C GLY A 14 -14.49 16.96 -19.76
N PHE A 15 -15.64 17.37 -19.25
CA PHE A 15 -15.96 18.75 -18.94
C PHE A 15 -16.22 18.95 -17.46
N LEU A 16 -15.67 20.04 -16.93
CA LEU A 16 -15.96 20.56 -15.61
C LEU A 16 -15.92 22.08 -15.68
N ASN A 17 -16.97 22.73 -15.18
CA ASN A 17 -17.11 24.19 -15.14
C ASN A 17 -16.89 24.87 -16.51
N LYS A 18 -17.42 24.29 -17.60
CA LYS A 18 -17.27 24.75 -19.00
C LYS A 18 -15.84 24.63 -19.58
N HIS A 19 -14.90 24.07 -18.84
CA HIS A 19 -13.56 23.78 -19.32
C HIS A 19 -13.42 22.30 -19.66
N THR A 20 -12.56 21.99 -20.64
CA THR A 20 -12.18 20.61 -20.95
C THR A 20 -11.03 20.20 -20.06
N TRP A 21 -11.21 19.09 -19.34
CA TRP A 21 -10.23 18.52 -18.45
C TRP A 21 -9.71 17.21 -19.03
N LEU A 22 -8.39 17.07 -19.08
CA LEU A 22 -7.71 15.80 -19.28
C LEU A 22 -7.61 15.10 -17.93
N CYS A 23 -8.14 13.89 -17.86
CA CYS A 23 -8.16 13.06 -16.67
C CYS A 23 -7.19 11.90 -16.90
N VAL A 24 -6.23 11.72 -16.00
CA VAL A 24 -5.17 10.72 -16.12
C VAL A 24 -5.12 9.88 -14.87
N CYS A 25 -5.15 8.56 -15.04
CA CYS A 25 -4.93 7.58 -13.98
C CYS A 25 -3.49 7.08 -14.07
N THR A 26 -2.75 7.16 -12.97
CA THR A 26 -1.40 6.62 -12.83
C THR A 26 -1.36 5.53 -11.76
N ASN A 27 -0.21 4.88 -11.60
CA ASN A 27 0.05 3.97 -10.48
C ASN A 27 0.10 4.63 -9.10
N ARG A 28 0.10 5.97 -9.00
CA ARG A 28 0.22 6.69 -7.71
C ARG A 28 -0.96 7.60 -7.39
N ARG A 29 -1.54 8.24 -8.40
CA ARG A 29 -2.56 9.29 -8.26
C ARG A 29 -3.42 9.46 -9.51
N LEU A 30 -4.57 10.09 -9.32
CA LEU A 30 -5.37 10.69 -10.39
C LEU A 30 -4.91 12.12 -10.61
N LEU A 31 -4.75 12.51 -11.88
CA LEU A 31 -4.38 13.85 -12.30
C LEU A 31 -5.48 14.41 -13.19
N PHE A 32 -5.94 15.62 -12.87
CA PHE A 32 -6.90 16.35 -13.68
C PHE A 32 -6.25 17.65 -14.14
N LEU A 33 -6.18 17.84 -15.44
CA LEU A 33 -5.45 18.92 -16.09
C LEU A 33 -6.41 19.73 -16.96
N ASP A 34 -6.55 21.01 -16.67
CA ASP A 34 -7.23 21.98 -17.53
C ASP A 34 -6.19 22.91 -18.13
N ARG A 35 -6.00 22.76 -19.44
CA ARG A 35 -5.18 23.68 -20.24
C ARG A 35 -6.10 24.81 -20.71
N GLY A 36 -6.43 25.71 -19.80
CA GLY A 36 -7.28 26.87 -20.11
C GLY A 36 -6.66 27.71 -21.23
N MET A 37 -7.50 28.29 -22.09
CA MET A 37 -7.07 29.06 -23.27
C MET A 37 -6.27 30.33 -22.92
N PHE A 38 -6.41 30.87 -21.70
CA PHE A 38 -5.89 32.20 -21.34
C PHE A 38 -5.14 32.31 -19.99
N TRP A 39 -5.38 31.42 -19.00
CA TRP A 39 -4.98 31.65 -17.58
C TRP A 39 -3.98 30.62 -17.03
N GLY A 40 -3.31 29.86 -17.90
CA GLY A 40 -2.33 28.85 -17.51
C GLY A 40 -2.93 27.45 -17.25
N LEU A 41 -2.05 26.52 -16.87
CA LEU A 41 -2.41 25.12 -16.60
C LEU A 41 -2.96 24.97 -15.18
N ARG A 42 -4.22 24.56 -15.05
CA ARG A 42 -4.79 24.17 -13.75
C ARG A 42 -4.60 22.67 -13.58
N GLN A 43 -4.02 22.25 -12.47
CA GLN A 43 -3.76 20.85 -12.17
C GLN A 43 -4.32 20.50 -10.78
N ILE A 44 -5.17 19.48 -10.74
CA ILE A 44 -5.67 18.87 -9.50
C ILE A 44 -5.11 17.46 -9.42
N GLN A 45 -4.70 17.04 -8.23
CA GLN A 45 -4.04 15.76 -8.01
C GLN A 45 -4.67 15.08 -6.79
N MET A 46 -5.12 13.84 -6.96
CA MET A 46 -5.71 13.03 -5.90
C MET A 46 -4.92 11.74 -5.79
N ASN A 47 -4.15 11.59 -4.72
CA ASN A 47 -3.38 10.38 -4.48
C ASN A 47 -4.32 9.17 -4.25
N LEU A 48 -3.91 7.98 -4.70
CA LEU A 48 -4.73 6.77 -4.60
C LEU A 48 -5.00 6.32 -3.16
N ASP A 49 -4.19 6.74 -2.18
CA ASP A 49 -4.41 6.50 -0.75
C ASP A 49 -5.65 7.26 -0.22
N ARG A 50 -5.97 8.42 -0.80
CA ARG A 50 -7.10 9.26 -0.39
C ARG A 50 -8.38 8.94 -1.15
N VAL A 51 -8.27 8.36 -2.34
CA VAL A 51 -9.44 8.00 -3.15
C VAL A 51 -10.15 6.81 -2.52
N GLN A 52 -11.42 7.01 -2.15
CA GLN A 52 -12.26 6.00 -1.53
C GLN A 52 -13.09 5.23 -2.54
N ALA A 53 -13.69 5.94 -3.49
CA ALA A 53 -14.57 5.36 -4.49
C ALA A 53 -14.54 6.16 -5.80
N ILE A 54 -14.89 5.46 -6.89
CA ILE A 54 -15.17 6.06 -8.18
C ILE A 54 -16.50 5.52 -8.71
N ASP A 55 -17.45 6.41 -8.95
CA ASP A 55 -18.75 6.12 -9.52
C ASP A 55 -18.80 6.58 -10.97
N SER A 56 -19.63 5.94 -11.79
CA SER A 56 -19.88 6.38 -13.17
C SER A 56 -21.36 6.34 -13.50
N ARG A 57 -21.78 7.28 -14.35
CA ARG A 57 -23.14 7.38 -14.88
C ARG A 57 -23.06 7.49 -16.39
N PHE A 58 -23.91 6.77 -17.09
CA PHE A 58 -23.94 6.76 -18.55
C PHE A 58 -25.23 7.38 -19.08
N THR A 59 -25.08 8.22 -20.08
CA THR A 59 -26.12 8.64 -21.03
C THR A 59 -25.90 7.86 -22.34
N ILE A 60 -26.67 8.18 -23.38
CA ILE A 60 -26.63 7.48 -24.67
C ILE A 60 -25.23 7.52 -25.30
N PHE A 61 -24.58 8.70 -25.36
CA PHE A 61 -23.27 8.89 -26.01
C PHE A 61 -22.13 9.28 -25.06
N PHE A 62 -22.48 9.95 -23.96
CA PHE A 62 -21.54 10.43 -22.97
C PHE A 62 -21.85 9.82 -21.61
N GLY A 63 -20.93 9.97 -20.66
CA GLY A 63 -21.21 9.74 -19.27
C GLY A 63 -20.50 10.76 -18.38
N SER A 64 -20.64 10.56 -17.09
CA SER A 64 -19.89 11.26 -16.07
C SER A 64 -19.25 10.25 -15.12
N PHE A 65 -18.19 10.66 -14.44
CA PHE A 65 -17.69 9.93 -13.28
C PHE A 65 -17.44 10.88 -12.12
N ARG A 66 -17.54 10.33 -10.92
CA ARG A 66 -17.33 11.04 -9.67
C ARG A 66 -16.34 10.28 -8.81
N VAL A 67 -15.31 10.98 -8.34
CA VAL A 67 -14.28 10.44 -7.45
C VAL A 67 -14.51 10.99 -6.05
N TRP A 68 -14.54 10.13 -5.04
CA TRP A 68 -14.73 10.50 -3.65
C TRP A 68 -13.41 10.40 -2.87
N ASP A 69 -13.07 11.43 -2.09
CA ASP A 69 -11.88 11.44 -1.21
C ASP A 69 -12.21 11.35 0.29
N GLY A 70 -13.49 11.15 0.62
CA GLY A 70 -14.01 11.07 1.98
C GLY A 70 -14.57 12.39 2.51
N ALA A 71 -14.07 13.54 2.07
CA ALA A 71 -14.60 14.85 2.46
C ALA A 71 -15.44 15.50 1.35
N SER A 72 -15.04 15.27 0.10
CA SER A 72 -15.63 15.89 -1.07
C SER A 72 -15.68 14.91 -2.25
N ALA A 73 -16.39 15.32 -3.29
CA ALA A 73 -16.46 14.59 -4.54
C ALA A 73 -16.00 15.46 -5.69
N PHE A 74 -15.19 14.90 -6.58
CA PHE A 74 -14.76 15.53 -7.82
C PHE A 74 -15.46 14.87 -9.00
N GLU A 75 -16.26 15.62 -9.76
CA GLU A 75 -17.07 15.10 -10.86
C GLU A 75 -16.63 15.67 -12.20
N ILE A 76 -16.49 14.78 -13.19
CA ILE A 76 -16.25 15.13 -14.59
C ILE A 76 -17.44 14.67 -15.42
N ASN A 77 -17.97 15.58 -16.23
CA ASN A 77 -19.13 15.38 -17.10
C ASN A 77 -18.72 15.23 -18.57
N LEU A 78 -19.67 14.88 -19.44
CA LEU A 78 -19.48 14.78 -20.90
C LEU A 78 -18.23 13.97 -21.30
N VAL A 79 -17.99 12.86 -20.62
CA VAL A 79 -16.91 11.93 -20.97
C VAL A 79 -17.41 10.99 -22.07
N PRO A 80 -16.67 10.78 -23.17
CA PRO A 80 -17.05 9.80 -24.18
C PRO A 80 -17.24 8.40 -23.55
N LYS A 81 -18.37 7.75 -23.85
CA LYS A 81 -18.67 6.43 -23.29
C LYS A 81 -17.60 5.38 -23.63
N SER A 82 -16.98 5.50 -24.80
CA SER A 82 -15.91 4.62 -25.28
C SER A 82 -14.67 4.61 -24.37
N SER A 83 -14.31 5.76 -23.79
CA SER A 83 -13.15 5.89 -22.89
C SER A 83 -13.53 5.77 -21.41
N LEU A 84 -14.75 6.16 -21.04
CA LEU A 84 -15.21 6.20 -19.64
C LEU A 84 -15.16 4.83 -18.97
N THR A 85 -15.67 3.78 -19.62
CA THR A 85 -15.70 2.42 -19.04
C THR A 85 -14.30 1.89 -18.78
N ALA A 86 -13.38 2.04 -19.74
CA ALA A 86 -12.00 1.62 -19.59
C ALA A 86 -11.27 2.43 -18.50
N PHE A 87 -11.53 3.74 -18.44
CA PHE A 87 -10.95 4.62 -17.43
C PHE A 87 -11.38 4.21 -16.02
N VAL A 88 -12.69 4.10 -15.75
CA VAL A 88 -13.22 3.75 -14.42
C VAL A 88 -12.70 2.40 -13.94
N ARG A 89 -12.71 1.39 -14.83
CA ARG A 89 -12.17 0.06 -14.52
C ARG A 89 -10.67 0.12 -14.18
N THR A 90 -9.91 0.91 -14.93
CA THR A 90 -8.47 1.08 -14.69
C THR A 90 -8.21 1.79 -13.37
N VAL A 91 -9.00 2.82 -13.02
CA VAL A 91 -8.90 3.50 -11.72
C VAL A 91 -9.18 2.53 -10.57
N GLN A 92 -10.25 1.74 -10.64
CA GLN A 92 -10.56 0.73 -9.62
C GLN A 92 -9.42 -0.28 -9.47
N THR A 93 -8.90 -0.76 -10.60
CA THR A 93 -7.76 -1.69 -10.63
C THR A 93 -6.51 -1.05 -10.00
N ALA A 94 -6.21 0.21 -10.31
CA ALA A 94 -5.09 0.94 -9.73
C ALA A 94 -5.26 1.15 -8.21
N MET A 95 -6.47 1.47 -7.74
CA MET A 95 -6.77 1.57 -6.31
C MET A 95 -6.53 0.25 -5.58
N ASP A 96 -6.96 -0.88 -6.17
CA ASP A 96 -6.76 -2.21 -5.58
C ASP A 96 -5.28 -2.60 -5.54
N PHE A 97 -4.54 -2.40 -6.64
CA PHE A 97 -3.10 -2.64 -6.68
C PHE A 97 -2.35 -1.80 -5.66
N TYR A 98 -2.71 -0.52 -5.55
CA TYR A 98 -2.09 0.40 -4.59
C TYR A 98 -2.32 -0.04 -3.14
N LYS A 99 -3.56 -0.42 -2.79
CA LYS A 99 -3.89 -0.94 -1.45
C LYS A 99 -3.12 -2.23 -1.13
N ARG A 100 -3.02 -3.17 -2.09
CA ARG A 100 -2.27 -4.42 -1.90
C ARG A 100 -0.77 -4.17 -1.72
N GLN A 101 -0.18 -3.29 -2.53
CA GLN A 101 1.22 -2.91 -2.40
C GLN A 101 1.50 -2.28 -1.03
N MET A 102 0.64 -1.36 -0.57
CA MET A 102 0.79 -0.77 0.76
C MET A 102 0.76 -1.81 1.89
N VAL A 103 -0.17 -2.78 1.83
CA VAL A 103 -0.24 -3.85 2.84
C VAL A 103 1.02 -4.72 2.80
N HIS A 104 1.47 -5.10 1.61
CA HIS A 104 2.69 -5.91 1.44
C HIS A 104 3.93 -5.18 2.00
N ASP A 105 4.12 -3.90 1.65
CA ASP A 105 5.23 -3.09 2.14
C ASP A 105 5.25 -2.96 3.66
N ILE A 106 4.07 -2.84 4.29
CA ILE A 106 3.95 -2.79 5.76
C ILE A 106 4.33 -4.14 6.38
N VAL A 107 3.85 -5.25 5.82
CA VAL A 107 4.15 -6.59 6.31
C VAL A 107 5.65 -6.90 6.18
N ASP A 108 6.26 -6.55 5.05
CA ASP A 108 7.69 -6.78 4.82
C ASP A 108 8.55 -5.93 5.76
N ARG A 109 8.19 -4.66 5.98
CA ARG A 109 8.89 -3.79 6.94
C ARG A 109 8.71 -4.24 8.39
N ALA A 110 7.53 -4.74 8.76
CA ALA A 110 7.29 -5.31 10.08
C ALA A 110 8.05 -6.64 10.30
N GLY A 111 8.19 -7.45 9.24
CA GLY A 111 8.96 -8.70 9.27
C GLY A 111 10.48 -8.51 9.24
N THR A 112 10.97 -7.33 8.83
CA THR A 112 12.39 -7.00 8.69
C THR A 112 12.94 -6.08 9.79
N VAL A 113 12.25 -5.94 10.93
CA VAL A 113 12.86 -5.37 12.15
C VAL A 113 13.85 -6.39 12.72
N LYS A 114 15.01 -6.49 12.06
CA LYS A 114 16.25 -6.88 12.71
C LYS A 114 16.54 -5.77 13.74
N PRO A 115 16.68 -6.07 15.04
CA PRO A 115 16.92 -5.03 16.04
C PRO A 115 18.15 -4.22 15.63
N THR A 116 17.93 -2.92 15.40
CA THR A 116 18.97 -1.95 15.12
C THR A 116 20.00 -1.99 16.24
N ALA A 117 21.21 -2.39 15.89
CA ALA A 117 22.37 -2.32 16.76
C ALA A 117 22.60 -0.86 17.17
N THR A 118 22.54 -0.62 18.47
CA THR A 118 23.08 0.54 19.16
C THR A 118 24.56 0.74 18.75
N PRO A 119 25.03 1.96 18.46
CA PRO A 119 26.42 2.20 18.10
C PRO A 119 27.34 1.80 19.26
N ALA A 120 28.26 0.87 19.00
CA ALA A 120 29.25 0.42 19.96
C ALA A 120 30.41 1.42 20.08
N LEU A 121 30.78 1.75 21.32
CA LEU A 121 32.15 2.06 21.75
C LEU A 121 32.36 1.44 23.16
N PRO A 122 33.61 1.19 23.57
CA PRO A 122 34.22 -0.12 23.76
C PRO A 122 34.00 -0.73 25.16
N THR A 123 34.12 -2.06 25.21
CA THR A 123 34.15 -2.92 26.41
C THR A 123 35.18 -2.44 27.43
N PRO A 124 34.91 -2.62 28.75
CA PRO A 124 35.58 -3.76 29.39
C PRO A 124 34.73 -4.52 30.43
N SER A 125 34.99 -5.83 30.45
CA SER A 125 34.97 -6.75 31.59
C SER A 125 33.66 -7.31 32.17
N ALA A 126 33.62 -8.64 32.10
CA ALA A 126 33.25 -9.60 33.15
C ALA A 126 31.82 -9.61 33.73
N GLY A 127 31.11 -10.72 33.47
CA GLY A 127 30.05 -11.21 34.35
C GLY A 127 28.84 -11.84 33.64
N THR A 128 28.64 -13.15 33.85
CA THR A 128 27.33 -13.84 33.85
C THR A 128 26.75 -14.32 32.51
N HIS A 129 27.26 -15.48 32.04
CA HIS A 129 26.47 -16.44 31.28
C HIS A 129 25.40 -17.04 32.21
N ASP A 130 24.16 -16.55 32.19
CA ASP A 130 23.09 -17.33 32.85
C ASP A 130 21.65 -17.10 32.36
N THR A 131 21.40 -16.23 31.38
CA THR A 131 20.02 -15.88 30.98
C THR A 131 19.60 -16.37 29.59
N SER A 132 20.52 -16.87 28.76
CA SER A 132 20.19 -17.30 27.38
C SER A 132 19.47 -18.64 27.32
N TRP A 133 19.79 -19.58 28.21
CA TRP A 133 19.22 -20.94 28.18
C TRP A 133 17.78 -20.99 28.72
N VAL A 134 17.41 -20.07 29.62
CA VAL A 134 16.05 -19.96 30.17
C VAL A 134 15.08 -19.47 29.10
N THR A 135 15.49 -18.49 28.30
CA THR A 135 14.67 -17.94 27.21
C THR A 135 14.43 -18.97 26.09
N GLU A 136 15.37 -19.87 25.86
CA GLU A 136 15.24 -20.94 24.85
C GLU A 136 14.27 -22.04 25.30
N LEU A 137 14.23 -22.36 26.60
CA LEU A 137 13.24 -23.27 27.17
C LEU A 137 11.82 -22.70 27.11
N GLU A 138 11.66 -21.40 27.38
CA GLU A 138 10.35 -20.73 27.34
C GLU A 138 9.78 -20.67 25.92
N LYS A 139 10.65 -20.49 24.91
CA LYS A 139 10.26 -20.54 23.50
C LYS A 139 9.84 -21.95 23.07
N LEU A 140 10.51 -22.99 23.57
CA LEU A 140 10.14 -24.38 23.30
C LEU A 140 8.81 -24.76 23.96
N SER A 141 8.54 -24.31 25.20
CA SER A 141 7.24 -24.57 25.84
C SER A 141 6.08 -23.90 25.09
N HIS A 142 6.30 -22.68 24.58
CA HIS A 142 5.30 -21.98 23.79
C HIS A 142 5.00 -22.68 22.45
N MET A 143 6.01 -23.30 21.81
CA MET A 143 5.80 -24.08 20.58
C MET A 143 5.12 -25.44 20.82
N ARG A 144 5.23 -26.00 22.02
CA ARG A 144 4.44 -27.18 22.46
C ARG A 144 2.97 -26.82 22.63
N GLU A 145 2.68 -25.72 23.31
CA GLU A 145 1.30 -25.28 23.58
C GLU A 145 0.55 -24.90 22.30
N ALA A 146 1.26 -24.41 21.28
CA ALA A 146 0.71 -24.14 19.94
C ALA A 146 0.36 -25.41 19.14
N GLY A 147 0.56 -26.62 19.68
CA GLY A 147 0.12 -27.87 19.07
C GLY A 147 0.90 -28.34 17.84
N HIS A 148 2.07 -27.74 17.57
CA HIS A 148 2.89 -28.05 16.40
C HIS A 148 4.01 -29.09 16.65
N LEU A 149 4.15 -29.62 17.87
CA LEU A 149 5.16 -30.63 18.20
C LEU A 149 4.57 -31.82 18.96
N SER A 150 4.99 -33.02 18.57
CA SER A 150 4.68 -34.25 19.29
C SER A 150 5.50 -34.36 20.58
N GLU A 151 4.94 -35.02 21.60
CA GLU A 151 5.51 -35.10 22.95
C GLU A 151 6.92 -35.75 23.00
N ALA A 152 7.23 -36.62 22.03
CA ALA A 152 8.51 -37.28 21.89
C ALA A 152 9.63 -36.34 21.40
N GLU A 153 9.32 -35.38 20.51
CA GLU A 153 10.30 -34.46 19.93
C GLU A 153 10.70 -33.36 20.92
N TYR A 154 9.76 -32.94 21.76
CA TYR A 154 10.00 -31.98 22.84
C TYR A 154 10.96 -32.53 23.92
N ALA A 155 10.80 -33.81 24.29
CA ALA A 155 11.66 -34.46 25.27
C ALA A 155 13.12 -34.58 24.78
N ALA A 156 13.32 -34.91 23.50
CA ALA A 156 14.65 -35.01 22.91
C ALA A 156 15.35 -33.65 22.78
N ALA A 157 14.62 -32.60 22.43
CA ALA A 157 15.15 -31.23 22.34
C ALA A 157 15.54 -30.68 23.73
N LYS A 158 14.69 -30.90 24.75
CA LYS A 158 14.98 -30.51 26.13
C LYS A 158 16.22 -31.23 26.69
N ALA A 159 16.38 -32.52 26.39
CA ALA A 159 17.53 -33.30 26.84
C ALA A 159 18.85 -32.83 26.20
N LYS A 160 18.84 -32.45 24.92
CA LYS A 160 20.02 -31.89 24.23
C LYS A 160 20.48 -30.56 24.84
N ILE A 161 19.54 -29.69 25.19
CA ILE A 161 19.87 -28.38 25.80
C ILE A 161 20.44 -28.57 27.21
N LEU A 162 19.92 -29.56 27.96
CA LEU A 162 20.43 -29.85 29.30
C LEU A 162 21.80 -30.55 29.29
N ALA A 163 22.08 -31.38 28.29
CA ALA A 163 23.36 -32.08 28.11
C ALA A 163 24.47 -31.21 27.50
N SER A 164 24.12 -30.00 27.01
CA SER A 164 25.07 -29.00 26.52
C SER A 164 25.58 -28.08 27.65
N LYS A 165 25.38 -28.46 28.92
CA LYS A 165 26.03 -27.88 30.10
C LYS A 165 27.25 -28.69 30.51
#